data_AF-A0A268EF90-F1
#
_entry.id   AF-A0A268EF90-F1
#
_cell.length_a   1.000
_cell.length_b   1.000
_cell.length_c   1.000
_cell.angle_alpha   90.00
_cell.angle_beta   90.00
_cell.angle_gamma   90.00
#
_symmetry.space_group_name_H-M   'P 1'
#
loop_
_entity.id
_entity.type
_entity.pdbx_description
1 polymer ?
#
loop_
_entity_poly.entity_id
_entity_poly.type
_entity_poly.pdbx_seq_one_letter_code
_entity_poly.pdbx_strand_id
1 'polypeptide(L)'
;NIERETSIKDIDSLIDYMHKLTDDSTFERRFREFSTKSSPLAYYILSELEKSYVKGVVPVPHGLEQHVEHVMPKKPSRANNRSHEWGHVRNLPEYKEYVYKLGNLLILESSINQNVGNSIFDTKKQQYKKSSLHYPKQVAFEKNWDFTTIEERQKQMAKRAVQVWNYT
;
A
#
# COMPACT_ATOMS: atom_id res chain seq x y z
N ASN A 1 -30.48 10.78 21.74
CA ASN A 1 -29.86 11.69 20.75
C ASN A 1 -29.97 11.05 19.39
N ILE A 2 -30.88 11.57 18.58
CA ILE A 2 -31.15 11.08 17.22
C ILE A 2 -29.96 11.53 16.36
N GLU A 3 -29.11 10.60 15.95
CA GLU A 3 -28.15 10.86 14.88
C GLU A 3 -28.97 11.29 13.65
N ARG A 4 -28.81 12.56 13.23
CA ARG A 4 -29.37 13.01 11.96
C ARG A 4 -28.63 12.28 10.86
N GLU A 5 -29.31 11.41 10.12
CA GLU A 5 -28.78 10.84 8.88
C GLU A 5 -28.32 11.99 7.98
N THR A 6 -27.01 12.06 7.78
CA THR A 6 -26.43 13.04 6.86
C THR A 6 -26.66 12.50 5.45
N SER A 7 -27.61 13.09 4.72
CA SER A 7 -27.88 12.74 3.33
C SER A 7 -26.71 13.20 2.45
N ILE A 8 -25.89 12.25 2.01
CA ILE A 8 -24.83 12.46 1.02
C ILE A 8 -25.48 12.53 -0.36
N LYS A 9 -25.34 13.66 -1.06
CA LYS A 9 -26.04 13.93 -2.33
C LYS A 9 -25.10 13.96 -3.53
N ASP A 10 -23.84 14.30 -3.28
CA ASP A 10 -22.79 14.50 -4.27
C ASP A 10 -21.41 14.26 -3.63
N ILE A 11 -20.35 14.36 -4.43
CA ILE A 11 -19.00 14.12 -3.97
C ILE A 11 -18.53 15.18 -2.95
N ASP A 12 -18.96 16.42 -3.10
CA ASP A 12 -18.56 17.52 -2.22
C ASP A 12 -19.19 17.34 -0.83
N SER A 13 -20.48 17.00 -0.75
CA SER A 13 -21.15 16.68 0.53
C SER A 13 -20.60 15.42 1.20
N LEU A 14 -20.08 14.45 0.43
CA LEU A 14 -19.33 13.32 0.99
C LEU A 14 -18.00 13.78 1.59
N ILE A 15 -17.24 14.61 0.88
CA ILE A 15 -15.96 15.15 1.35
C ILE A 15 -16.17 15.96 2.64
N ASP A 16 -17.13 16.87 2.65
CA ASP A 16 -17.49 17.67 3.83
C ASP A 16 -17.90 16.81 5.03
N TYR A 17 -18.68 15.75 4.77
CA TYR A 17 -19.06 14.82 5.82
C TYR A 17 -17.82 14.09 6.38
N MET A 18 -16.92 13.63 5.50
CA MET A 18 -15.68 12.98 5.92
C MET A 18 -14.77 13.90 6.75
N HIS A 19 -14.67 15.20 6.39
CA HIS A 19 -13.90 16.18 7.16
C HIS A 19 -14.50 16.42 8.56
N LYS A 20 -15.82 16.30 8.73
CA LYS A 20 -16.45 16.39 10.07
C LYS A 20 -16.18 15.17 10.96
N LEU A 21 -15.83 14.03 10.37
CA LEU A 21 -15.63 12.78 11.11
C LEU A 21 -14.20 12.58 11.61
N THR A 22 -13.23 13.33 11.09
CA THR A 22 -11.81 13.13 11.42
C THR A 22 -11.02 14.42 11.24
N ASP A 23 -10.16 14.72 12.21
CA ASP A 23 -9.06 15.67 12.04
C ASP A 23 -7.82 14.98 11.44
N ASP A 24 -6.83 15.78 11.02
CA ASP A 24 -5.57 15.30 10.42
C ASP A 24 -4.81 14.32 11.33
N SER A 25 -4.77 14.55 12.65
CA SER A 25 -4.05 13.68 13.59
C SER A 25 -4.74 12.32 13.77
N THR A 26 -6.07 12.33 13.80
CA THR A 26 -6.91 11.13 13.84
C THR A 26 -6.80 10.37 12.53
N PHE A 27 -6.80 11.08 11.39
CA PHE A 27 -6.61 10.49 10.08
C PHE A 27 -5.23 9.83 9.97
N GLU A 28 -4.15 10.53 10.30
CA GLU A 28 -2.78 9.98 10.26
C GLU A 28 -2.66 8.72 11.13
N ARG A 29 -3.19 8.76 12.36
CA ARG A 29 -3.19 7.60 13.26
C ARG A 29 -3.96 6.42 12.68
N ARG A 30 -5.16 6.65 12.14
CA ARG A 30 -5.96 5.59 11.51
C ARG A 30 -5.30 5.04 10.25
N PHE A 31 -4.65 5.89 9.46
CA PHE A 31 -3.90 5.47 8.26
C PHE A 31 -2.74 4.54 8.61
N ARG A 32 -2.02 4.79 9.71
CA ARG A 32 -0.93 3.90 10.20
C ARG A 32 -1.41 2.49 10.51
N GLU A 33 -2.62 2.37 11.06
CA GLU A 33 -3.24 1.10 11.43
C GLU A 33 -3.90 0.40 10.23
N PHE A 34 -4.31 1.17 9.21
CA PHE A 34 -5.18 0.72 8.13
C PHE A 34 -4.64 -0.49 7.36
N SER A 35 -5.54 -1.42 7.04
CA SER A 35 -5.29 -2.54 6.14
C SER A 35 -6.52 -2.79 5.28
N THR A 36 -6.33 -3.35 4.09
CA THR A 36 -7.46 -3.67 3.21
C THR A 36 -7.18 -4.87 2.33
N LYS A 37 -8.20 -5.73 2.18
CA LYS A 37 -8.21 -6.82 1.21
C LYS A 37 -8.76 -6.39 -0.15
N SER A 38 -9.30 -5.17 -0.25
CA SER A 38 -9.84 -4.61 -1.48
C SER A 38 -8.71 -4.04 -2.32
N SER A 39 -8.30 -4.79 -3.34
CA SER A 39 -7.27 -4.31 -4.29
C SER A 39 -7.67 -3.00 -4.98
N PRO A 40 -8.93 -2.77 -5.41
CA PRO A 40 -9.34 -1.47 -5.96
C PRO A 40 -9.12 -0.30 -4.99
N LEU A 41 -9.48 -0.47 -3.71
CA LEU A 41 -9.29 0.56 -2.69
C LEU A 41 -7.79 0.80 -2.42
N ALA A 42 -7.01 -0.26 -2.25
CA ALA A 42 -5.56 -0.15 -2.10
C ALA A 42 -4.93 0.57 -3.30
N TYR A 43 -5.34 0.22 -4.52
CA TYR A 43 -4.84 0.84 -5.74
C TYR A 43 -5.16 2.33 -5.79
N TYR A 44 -6.39 2.72 -5.49
CA TYR A 44 -6.77 4.14 -5.42
C TYR A 44 -5.87 4.91 -4.45
N ILE A 45 -5.74 4.42 -3.21
CA ILE A 45 -4.91 5.08 -2.18
C ILE A 45 -3.45 5.19 -2.62
N LEU A 46 -2.88 4.10 -3.14
CA LEU A 46 -1.49 4.08 -3.61
C LEU A 46 -1.30 5.01 -4.81
N SER A 47 -2.29 5.11 -5.70
CA SER A 47 -2.22 5.93 -6.90
C SER A 47 -2.20 7.43 -6.56
N GLU A 48 -3.04 7.87 -5.62
CA GLU A 48 -3.02 9.25 -5.12
C GLU A 48 -1.69 9.58 -4.44
N LEU A 49 -1.15 8.64 -3.67
CA LEU A 49 0.17 8.82 -3.05
C LEU A 49 1.31 8.86 -4.07
N GLU A 50 1.28 8.06 -5.14
CA GLU A 50 2.27 8.10 -6.23
C GLU A 50 2.25 9.43 -6.98
N LYS A 51 1.06 9.90 -7.38
CA LYS A 51 0.86 11.19 -8.05
C LYS A 51 1.42 12.35 -7.23
N SER A 52 1.39 12.22 -5.91
CA SER A 52 1.92 13.23 -5.01
C SER A 52 3.45 13.38 -5.14
N TYR A 53 4.21 12.32 -5.43
CA TYR A 53 5.68 12.38 -5.47
C TYR A 53 6.25 12.74 -6.83
N VAL A 54 5.57 12.35 -7.92
CA VAL A 54 6.11 12.51 -9.27
C VAL A 54 5.10 13.25 -10.14
N LYS A 55 5.38 14.53 -10.42
CA LYS A 55 4.60 15.30 -11.38
C LYS A 55 4.74 14.70 -12.78
N GLY A 56 3.62 14.40 -13.42
CA GLY A 56 3.58 13.89 -14.80
C GLY A 56 3.68 12.37 -14.96
N VAL A 57 3.96 11.62 -13.88
CA VAL A 57 3.79 10.16 -13.86
C VAL A 57 2.46 9.84 -13.20
N VAL A 58 1.50 9.42 -14.02
CA VAL A 58 0.17 9.04 -13.57
C VAL A 58 0.09 7.51 -13.64
N PRO A 59 -0.14 6.81 -12.52
CA PRO A 59 -0.44 5.39 -12.56
C PRO A 59 -1.63 5.15 -13.50
N VAL A 60 -1.49 4.17 -14.38
CA VAL A 60 -2.56 3.79 -15.31
C VAL A 60 -3.70 3.10 -14.56
N PRO A 61 -4.87 2.85 -15.17
CA PRO A 61 -5.95 2.16 -14.47
C PRO A 61 -5.55 0.78 -13.95
N HIS A 62 -6.08 0.42 -12.77
CA HIS A 62 -5.85 -0.90 -12.16
C HIS A 62 -6.36 -2.01 -13.08
N GLY A 63 -5.47 -2.89 -13.52
CA GLY A 63 -5.82 -3.90 -14.53
C GLY A 63 -4.59 -4.32 -15.32
N LEU A 64 -4.76 -4.53 -16.62
CA LEU A 64 -3.78 -5.22 -17.48
C LEU A 64 -2.33 -4.71 -17.38
N GLU A 65 -2.14 -3.40 -17.20
CA GLU A 65 -0.81 -2.78 -17.22
C GLU A 65 -0.19 -2.59 -15.83
N GLN A 66 -1.02 -2.40 -14.79
CA GLN A 66 -0.58 -2.14 -13.43
C GLN A 66 -1.49 -2.80 -12.41
N HIS A 67 -0.87 -3.38 -11.38
CA HIS A 67 -1.55 -4.12 -10.32
C HIS A 67 -1.06 -3.72 -8.94
N VAL A 68 -1.89 -3.98 -7.93
CA VAL A 68 -1.41 -4.01 -6.55
C VAL A 68 -0.51 -5.23 -6.37
N GLU A 69 0.76 -4.98 -6.08
CA GLU A 69 1.73 -6.01 -5.73
C GLU A 69 1.92 -6.07 -4.21
N HIS A 70 2.07 -7.30 -3.71
CA HIS A 70 2.42 -7.55 -2.32
C HIS A 70 3.93 -7.81 -2.23
N VAL A 71 4.67 -6.94 -1.55
CA VAL A 71 6.11 -7.13 -1.40
C VAL A 71 6.38 -8.39 -0.58
N MET A 72 5.81 -8.49 0.63
CA MET A 72 5.64 -9.74 1.35
C MET A 72 4.42 -10.48 0.78
N PRO A 73 4.56 -11.68 0.20
CA PRO A 73 3.56 -12.27 -0.67
C PRO A 73 2.29 -12.69 0.07
N LYS A 74 1.12 -12.48 -0.52
CA LYS A 74 -0.16 -12.95 0.06
C LYS A 74 -0.17 -14.46 0.33
N LYS A 75 0.49 -15.24 -0.53
CA LYS A 75 0.63 -16.69 -0.42
C LYS A 75 2.08 -17.08 -0.72
N PRO A 76 2.96 -17.19 0.29
CA PRO A 76 4.30 -17.73 0.11
C PRO A 76 4.27 -19.12 -0.54
N SER A 77 5.38 -19.48 -1.18
CA SER A 77 5.53 -20.82 -1.75
C SER A 77 5.35 -21.91 -0.69
N ARG A 78 4.55 -22.94 -1.01
CA ARG A 78 4.37 -24.15 -0.19
C ARG A 78 5.28 -25.30 -0.59
N ALA A 79 6.07 -25.13 -1.65
CA ALA A 79 7.02 -26.15 -2.07
C ALA A 79 8.12 -26.32 -1.01
N ASN A 80 8.45 -27.56 -0.65
CA ASN A 80 9.39 -27.87 0.43
C ASN A 80 10.77 -27.19 0.22
N ASN A 81 11.25 -27.18 -1.02
CA ASN A 81 12.52 -26.55 -1.41
C ASN A 81 12.50 -25.00 -1.36
N ARG A 82 11.34 -24.38 -1.12
CA ARG A 82 11.16 -22.92 -1.02
C ARG A 82 10.55 -22.51 0.32
N SER A 83 10.57 -23.40 1.31
CA SER A 83 10.06 -23.15 2.66
C SER A 83 10.84 -22.05 3.39
N HIS A 84 12.12 -21.89 3.07
CA HIS A 84 12.99 -20.83 3.61
C HIS A 84 12.62 -19.42 3.10
N GLU A 85 11.95 -19.31 1.95
CA GLU A 85 11.54 -18.02 1.41
C GLU A 85 10.54 -17.37 2.36
N TRP A 86 10.83 -16.13 2.74
CA TRP A 86 10.05 -15.39 3.74
C TRP A 86 10.01 -16.06 5.12
N GLY A 87 10.92 -17.00 5.40
CA GLY A 87 10.95 -17.80 6.63
C GLY A 87 10.96 -16.99 7.93
N HIS A 88 11.56 -15.78 7.89
CA HIS A 88 11.64 -14.84 9.01
C HIS A 88 10.31 -14.18 9.38
N VAL A 89 9.30 -14.22 8.50
CA VAL A 89 7.98 -13.59 8.73
C VAL A 89 6.80 -14.55 8.51
N ARG A 90 6.88 -15.47 7.54
CA ARG A 90 5.73 -16.27 7.04
C ARG A 90 5.09 -17.21 8.05
N ASN A 91 5.83 -17.58 9.09
CA ASN A 91 5.38 -18.52 10.12
C ASN A 91 4.93 -17.80 11.41
N LEU A 92 5.05 -16.47 11.44
CA LEU A 92 4.69 -15.66 12.60
C LEU A 92 3.18 -15.36 12.57
N PRO A 93 2.49 -15.38 13.72
CA PRO A 93 1.04 -15.07 13.82
C PRO A 93 0.65 -13.74 13.15
N GLU A 94 1.51 -12.73 13.28
CA GLU A 94 1.35 -11.36 12.80
C GLU A 94 1.28 -11.29 11.25
N TYR A 95 1.75 -12.32 10.54
CA TYR A 95 1.79 -12.31 9.08
C TYR A 95 0.47 -11.89 8.42
N LYS A 96 -0.65 -12.39 8.96
CA LYS A 96 -2.00 -12.12 8.43
C LYS A 96 -2.43 -10.66 8.62
N GLU A 97 -1.89 -9.99 9.63
CA GLU A 97 -2.18 -8.58 9.93
C GLU A 97 -1.39 -7.67 8.99
N TYR A 98 -0.14 -8.03 8.70
CA TYR A 98 0.78 -7.22 7.90
C TYR A 98 0.63 -7.40 6.40
N VAL A 99 0.14 -8.55 5.94
CA VAL A 99 0.07 -8.83 4.50
C VAL A 99 -0.80 -7.85 3.73
N TYR A 100 -1.83 -7.27 4.38
CA TYR A 100 -2.77 -6.31 3.80
C TYR A 100 -2.57 -4.86 4.26
N LYS A 101 -1.51 -4.58 5.02
CA LYS A 101 -1.12 -3.21 5.38
C LYS A 101 -0.66 -2.47 4.13
N LEU A 102 -1.02 -1.19 3.99
CA LEU A 102 -0.59 -0.37 2.84
C LEU A 102 0.94 -0.28 2.73
N GLY A 103 1.64 -0.32 3.86
CA GLY A 103 3.10 -0.41 3.89
C GLY A 103 3.67 -1.64 3.17
N ASN A 104 2.90 -2.73 3.04
CA ASN A 104 3.28 -3.93 2.30
C ASN A 104 2.90 -3.90 0.81
N LEU A 105 2.11 -2.91 0.41
CA LEU A 105 1.52 -2.83 -0.93
C LEU A 105 2.18 -1.71 -1.75
N LEU A 106 2.28 -1.94 -3.05
CA LEU A 106 2.70 -0.95 -4.04
C LEU A 106 1.96 -1.18 -5.37
N ILE A 107 1.95 -0.17 -6.23
CA ILE A 107 1.55 -0.35 -7.64
C ILE A 107 2.78 -0.82 -8.40
N LEU A 108 2.63 -1.84 -9.24
CA LEU A 108 3.71 -2.35 -10.08
C LEU A 108 3.23 -2.60 -11.50
N GLU A 109 4.08 -2.26 -12.47
CA GLU A 109 3.86 -2.59 -13.87
C GLU A 109 3.82 -4.12 -14.08
N SER A 110 2.87 -4.61 -14.88
CA SER A 110 2.63 -6.03 -15.10
C SER A 110 3.84 -6.77 -15.65
N SER A 111 4.62 -6.13 -16.53
CA SER A 111 5.87 -6.67 -17.06
C SER A 111 6.91 -6.93 -15.97
N ILE A 112 6.94 -6.11 -14.92
CA ILE A 112 7.81 -6.31 -13.75
C ILE A 112 7.19 -7.35 -12.83
N ASN A 113 5.89 -7.29 -12.59
CA ASN A 113 5.17 -8.20 -11.69
C ASN A 113 5.33 -9.68 -12.11
N GLN A 114 5.22 -9.95 -13.42
CA GLN A 114 5.42 -11.29 -13.99
C GLN A 114 6.81 -11.88 -13.69
N ASN A 115 7.84 -11.04 -13.54
CA ASN A 115 9.20 -11.47 -13.26
C ASN A 115 9.48 -11.69 -11.77
N VAL A 116 8.68 -11.10 -10.86
CA VAL A 116 8.93 -11.20 -9.42
C VAL A 116 8.10 -12.27 -8.72
N GLY A 117 6.80 -12.38 -9.02
CA GLY A 117 5.89 -13.32 -8.36
C GLY A 117 6.10 -13.44 -6.84
N ASN A 118 6.23 -14.67 -6.33
CA ASN A 118 6.48 -14.95 -4.91
C ASN A 118 7.98 -15.03 -4.54
N SER A 119 8.88 -14.45 -5.33
CA SER A 119 10.31 -14.48 -5.03
C SER A 119 10.65 -13.78 -3.70
N ILE A 120 11.85 -14.04 -3.20
CA ILE A 120 12.40 -13.36 -2.01
C ILE A 120 12.58 -11.86 -2.28
N PHE A 121 12.65 -11.09 -1.20
CA PHE A 121 12.77 -9.64 -1.28
C PHE A 121 13.98 -9.17 -2.10
N ASP A 122 15.13 -9.83 -1.97
CA ASP A 122 16.33 -9.48 -2.73
C ASP A 122 16.14 -9.60 -4.25
N THR A 123 15.34 -10.56 -4.71
CA THR A 123 14.97 -10.69 -6.13
C THR A 123 14.00 -9.58 -6.53
N LYS A 124 12.95 -9.36 -5.71
CA LYS A 124 11.94 -8.31 -5.93
C LYS A 124 12.57 -6.93 -6.08
N LYS A 125 13.44 -6.53 -5.14
CA LYS A 125 14.02 -5.19 -5.10
C LYS A 125 14.88 -4.88 -6.34
N GLN A 126 15.54 -5.85 -6.96
CA GLN A 126 16.27 -5.62 -8.22
C GLN A 126 15.33 -5.30 -9.39
N GLN A 127 14.14 -5.92 -9.42
CA GLN A 127 13.14 -5.65 -10.46
C GLN A 127 12.43 -4.33 -10.21
N TYR A 128 12.16 -3.98 -8.96
CA TYR A 128 11.46 -2.74 -8.61
C TYR A 128 12.22 -1.47 -9.01
N LYS A 129 13.57 -1.52 -9.10
CA LYS A 129 14.39 -0.41 -9.64
C LYS A 129 14.02 -0.01 -11.06
N LYS A 130 13.43 -0.93 -11.84
CA LYS A 130 13.02 -0.71 -13.24
C LYS A 130 11.67 0.01 -13.36
N SER A 131 10.91 0.11 -12.27
CA SER A 131 9.61 0.77 -12.29
C SER A 131 9.76 2.26 -12.57
N SER A 132 8.79 2.81 -13.27
CA SER A 132 8.68 4.26 -13.47
C SER A 132 8.24 4.98 -12.18
N LEU A 133 7.50 4.29 -11.32
CA LEU A 133 6.85 4.81 -10.12
C LEU A 133 7.82 5.05 -8.94
N HIS A 134 7.39 5.89 -7.99
CA HIS A 134 8.21 6.30 -6.85
C HIS A 134 8.33 5.20 -5.79
N TYR A 135 7.22 4.61 -5.33
CA TYR A 135 7.28 3.64 -4.23
C TYR A 135 8.01 2.36 -4.58
N PRO A 136 7.87 1.76 -5.77
CA PRO A 136 8.69 0.60 -6.14
C PRO A 136 10.19 0.93 -6.07
N LYS A 137 10.59 2.10 -6.59
CA LYS A 137 11.99 2.56 -6.48
C LYS A 137 12.41 2.76 -5.03
N GLN A 138 11.59 3.39 -4.19
CA GLN A 138 11.88 3.58 -2.77
C GLN A 138 12.08 2.24 -2.05
N VAL A 139 11.12 1.31 -2.21
CA VAL A 139 11.18 -0.04 -1.65
C VAL A 139 12.43 -0.79 -2.15
N ALA A 140 12.87 -0.52 -3.37
CA ALA A 140 14.06 -1.17 -3.93
C ALA A 140 15.37 -0.88 -3.18
N PHE A 141 15.41 0.20 -2.39
CA PHE A 141 16.57 0.61 -1.59
C PHE A 141 16.56 0.04 -0.16
N GLU A 142 15.46 -0.58 0.27
CA GLU A 142 15.41 -1.21 1.59
C GLU A 142 16.36 -2.41 1.67
N LYS A 143 16.95 -2.59 2.85
CA LYS A 143 17.91 -3.69 3.09
C LYS A 143 17.18 -5.03 3.21
N ASN A 144 16.13 -5.05 4.02
CA ASN A 144 15.30 -6.20 4.37
C ASN A 144 13.82 -5.82 4.22
N TRP A 145 12.95 -6.83 4.26
CA TRP A 145 11.51 -6.61 4.27
C TRP A 145 10.87 -7.51 5.33
N ASP A 146 10.40 -6.87 6.39
CA ASP A 146 9.80 -7.48 7.58
C ASP A 146 8.71 -6.56 8.13
N PHE A 147 8.14 -6.94 9.26
CA PHE A 147 7.07 -6.20 9.91
C PHE A 147 7.48 -4.77 10.24
N THR A 148 8.65 -4.56 10.85
CA THR A 148 9.18 -3.24 11.19
C THR A 148 9.32 -2.33 9.96
N THR A 149 9.84 -2.88 8.85
CA THR A 149 9.98 -2.14 7.58
C THR A 149 8.61 -1.74 7.02
N ILE A 150 7.62 -2.65 7.09
CA ILE A 150 6.24 -2.38 6.66
C ILE A 150 5.61 -1.26 7.52
N GLU A 151 5.76 -1.30 8.85
CA GLU A 151 5.20 -0.27 9.73
C GLU A 151 5.83 1.10 9.48
N GLU A 152 7.16 1.18 9.42
CA GLU A 152 7.86 2.45 9.24
C GLU A 152 7.52 3.04 7.86
N ARG A 153 7.47 2.22 6.81
CA ARG A 153 7.00 2.68 5.50
C ARG A 153 5.58 3.23 5.58
N GLN A 154 4.64 2.51 6.21
CA GLN A 154 3.25 2.98 6.31
C GLN A 154 3.12 4.25 7.15
N LYS A 155 3.95 4.44 8.16
CA LYS A 155 4.04 5.67 8.94
C LYS A 155 4.48 6.86 8.08
N GLN A 156 5.45 6.68 7.19
CA GLN A 156 5.82 7.73 6.23
C GLN A 156 4.71 7.99 5.21
N MET A 157 4.02 6.94 4.74
CA MET A 157 2.85 7.08 3.88
C MET A 157 1.72 7.86 4.56
N ALA A 158 1.50 7.67 5.86
CA ALA A 158 0.46 8.37 6.62
C ALA A 158 0.70 9.89 6.65
N LYS A 159 1.94 10.32 6.90
CA LYS A 159 2.31 11.75 6.82
C LYS A 159 2.06 12.32 5.42
N ARG A 160 2.36 11.54 4.39
CA ARG A 160 2.09 11.96 3.01
C ARG A 160 0.59 12.01 2.71
N ALA A 161 -0.18 11.05 3.23
CA ALA A 161 -1.62 10.99 3.06
C ALA A 161 -2.30 12.25 3.61
N VAL A 162 -1.89 12.74 4.78
CA VAL A 162 -2.39 14.01 5.34
C VAL A 162 -2.23 15.16 4.33
N GLN A 163 -1.08 15.23 3.66
CA GLN A 163 -0.82 16.29 2.66
C GLN A 163 -1.59 16.11 1.35
N VAL A 164 -2.00 14.88 1.03
CA VAL A 164 -2.76 14.57 -0.21
C VAL A 164 -4.24 14.88 -0.02
N TRP A 165 -4.83 14.48 1.09
CA TRP A 165 -6.27 14.59 1.32
C TRP A 165 -6.68 15.75 2.24
N ASN A 166 -5.74 16.31 3.00
CA ASN A 166 -5.89 17.53 3.80
C ASN A 166 -7.24 17.64 4.54
N TYR A 167 -7.36 16.97 5.69
CA TYR A 167 -8.56 16.92 6.52
C TYR A 167 -8.64 18.08 7.52
N THR A 168 -7.90 19.17 7.29
CA THR A 168 -7.89 20.36 8.14
C THR A 168 -9.20 21.14 8.07
#